data_AF-A0AA50H9T3-F1
#
_entry.id   AF-A0AA50H9T3-F1
#
_cell.length_a   1.000
_cell.length_b   1.000
_cell.length_c   1.000
_cell.angle_alpha   90.00
_cell.angle_beta   90.00
_cell.angle_gamma   90.00
#
_symmetry.space_group_name_H-M   'P 1'
#
loop_
_entity.id
_entity.type
_entity.pdbx_description
1 polymer ?
#
loop_
_entity_poly.entity_id
_entity_poly.type
_entity_poly.pdbx_seq_one_letter_code
_entity_poly.pdbx_strand_id
1 'polypeptide(L)' 'MGNGIFAPDELSTMKDVYDDIISQPWFSRDPEARKAFARYLLDAYPGGTYRPDLDRPLLASIAREHYGQRDS' A
#
# COMPACT_ATOMS: atom_id res chain seq x y z
N MET A 1 24.37 -4.18 -1.56
CA MET A 1 24.03 -2.90 -0.92
C MET A 1 23.09 -2.18 -1.88
N GLY A 2 21.78 -2.29 -1.67
CA GLY A 2 20.79 -1.65 -2.54
C GLY A 2 20.61 -0.21 -2.08
N ASN A 3 20.86 0.74 -2.96
CA ASN A 3 20.68 2.16 -2.66
C ASN A 3 19.18 2.41 -2.46
N GLY A 4 18.74 2.46 -1.20
CA GLY A 4 17.35 2.68 -0.77
C GLY A 4 16.87 4.11 -1.01
N ILE A 5 17.17 4.68 -2.18
CA ILE A 5 16.69 5.98 -2.61
C ILE A 5 15.59 5.70 -3.63
N PHE A 6 14.34 5.74 -3.16
CA PHE A 6 13.19 5.76 -4.05
C PHE A 6 13.28 7.01 -4.92
N ALA A 7 13.13 6.86 -6.23
CA ALA A 7 12.99 7.99 -7.12
C ALA A 7 11.68 8.75 -6.76
N PRO A 8 11.61 10.07 -6.97
CA PRO A 8 10.41 10.85 -6.67
C PRO A 8 9.14 10.30 -7.32
N ASP A 9 9.26 9.79 -8.54
CA ASP A 9 8.14 9.21 -9.30
C ASP A 9 7.65 7.87 -8.70
N GLU A 10 8.58 7.07 -8.16
CA GLU A 10 8.26 5.79 -7.49
C GLU A 10 7.51 6.04 -6.18
N LEU A 11 7.97 7.04 -5.42
CA LEU A 11 7.32 7.50 -4.19
C LEU A 11 5.91 8.07 -4.47
N SER A 12 5.76 8.84 -5.54
CA SER A 12 4.46 9.38 -5.94
C SER A 12 3.49 8.25 -6.31
N THR A 13 3.95 7.28 -7.09
CA THR A 13 3.12 6.13 -7.50
C THR A 13 2.67 5.28 -6.31
N MET A 14 3.57 5.01 -5.35
CA MET A 14 3.20 4.29 -4.13
C MET A 14 2.18 5.06 -3.28
N LYS A 15 2.35 6.38 -3.18
CA LYS A 15 1.44 7.23 -2.44
C LYS A 15 0.04 7.22 -3.07
N ASP A 16 -0.05 7.32 -4.39
CA ASP A 16 -1.34 7.30 -5.10
C ASP A 16 -2.11 6.00 -4.82
N VAL A 17 -1.43 4.86 -4.81
CA VAL A 17 -2.05 3.56 -4.54
C VAL A 17 -2.41 3.39 -3.08
N TYR A 18 -1.55 3.87 -2.19
CA TYR A 18 -1.87 3.92 -0.77
C TYR A 18 -3.15 4.73 -0.55
N ASP A 19 -3.22 5.96 -1.08
CA ASP A 19 -4.37 6.86 -0.95
C ASP A 19 -5.64 6.24 -1.57
N ASP A 20 -5.52 5.62 -2.75
CA ASP A 20 -6.62 4.93 -3.42
C ASP A 20 -7.18 3.76 -2.58
N ILE A 21 -6.31 2.93 -1.99
CA ILE A 21 -6.71 1.79 -1.17
C ILE A 21 -7.31 2.22 0.17
N ILE A 22 -6.71 3.19 0.88
CA ILE A 22 -7.24 3.64 2.18
C ILE A 22 -8.54 4.44 2.05
N SER A 23 -8.82 4.99 0.86
CA SER A 23 -10.07 5.69 0.56
C SER A 23 -11.25 4.73 0.39
N GLN A 24 -10.98 3.43 0.20
CA GLN A 24 -12.02 2.45 -0.03
C GLN A 24 -12.91 2.27 1.21
N PRO A 25 -14.23 2.10 1.05
CA PRO A 25 -15.16 2.02 2.17
C PRO A 25 -14.93 0.78 3.06
N TRP A 26 -14.36 -0.27 2.49
CA TRP A 26 -14.02 -1.50 3.19
C TRP A 26 -12.72 -1.40 3.99
N PHE A 27 -11.87 -0.38 3.76
CA PHE A 27 -10.60 -0.24 4.46
C PHE A 27 -10.85 0.24 5.90
N SER A 28 -10.10 -0.29 6.87
CA SER A 28 -10.26 0.08 8.28
C SER A 28 -10.06 1.58 8.50
N ARG A 29 -10.95 2.18 9.31
CA ARG A 29 -10.81 3.58 9.74
C ARG A 29 -9.73 3.76 10.82
N ASP A 30 -9.17 2.65 11.31
CA ASP A 30 -8.11 2.66 12.32
C ASP A 30 -6.81 3.29 11.76
N PRO A 31 -6.27 4.34 12.38
CA PRO A 31 -4.98 4.92 11.98
C PRO A 31 -3.83 3.92 12.07
N GLU A 32 -3.89 2.90 12.92
CA GLU A 32 -2.85 1.87 13.01
C GLU A 32 -2.87 0.93 11.80
N ALA A 33 -4.05 0.61 11.26
CA ALA A 33 -4.18 -0.18 10.03
C ALA A 33 -3.57 0.56 8.83
N ARG A 34 -3.75 1.88 8.76
CA ARG A 34 -3.13 2.75 7.75
C ARG A 34 -1.60 2.72 7.82
N LYS A 35 -1.04 2.89 9.03
CA LYS A 35 0.42 2.81 9.24
C LYS A 35 0.98 1.43 8.90
N ALA A 36 0.29 0.36 9.32
CA ALA A 36 0.69 -1.01 9.04
C ALA A 36 0.72 -1.28 7.53
N PHE A 37 -0.30 -0.81 6.79
CA PHE A 37 -0.35 -0.95 5.34
C PHE A 37 0.76 -0.14 4.63
N ALA A 38 1.00 1.11 5.05
CA ALA A 38 2.09 1.92 4.51
C ALA A 38 3.46 1.24 4.69
N ARG A 39 3.69 0.65 5.88
CA ARG A 39 4.92 -0.10 6.15
C ARG A 39 5.02 -1.34 5.27
N TYR A 40 3.93 -2.08 5.11
CA TYR A 40 3.88 -3.23 4.22
C TYR A 40 4.25 -2.86 2.77
N LEU A 41 3.74 -1.75 2.25
CA LEU A 41 4.08 -1.29 0.89
C LEU A 41 5.59 -1.01 0.72
N LEU A 42 6.19 -0.35 1.70
CA LEU A 42 7.63 -0.05 1.68
C LEU A 42 8.49 -1.31 1.78
N ASP A 43 8.07 -2.28 2.61
CA ASP A 43 8.77 -3.56 2.79
C ASP A 43 8.58 -4.50 1.58
N ALA A 44 7.40 -4.48 0.94
CA ALA A 44 7.07 -5.33 -0.21
C ALA A 44 7.75 -4.87 -1.51
N TYR A 45 7.99 -3.57 -1.67
CA TYR A 45 8.58 -2.99 -2.88
C TYR A 45 9.86 -2.20 -2.57
N PRO A 46 10.94 -2.86 -2.11
CA PRO A 46 12.20 -2.18 -1.86
C PRO A 46 12.78 -1.66 -3.19
N GLY A 47 12.92 -0.33 -3.30
CA GLY A 47 13.54 0.31 -4.48
C GLY A 47 12.60 0.48 -5.68
N GLY A 48 11.31 0.70 -5.45
CA GLY A 48 10.42 1.24 -6.49
C GLY A 48 10.00 0.26 -7.59
N THR A 49 10.13 -1.04 -7.34
CA THR A 49 9.74 -2.10 -8.27
C THR A 49 8.23 -2.23 -8.49
N TYR A 50 7.44 -1.35 -7.90
CA TYR A 50 5.99 -1.33 -7.93
C TYR A 50 5.45 -1.04 -9.35
N ARG A 51 4.55 -1.89 -9.83
CA ARG A 51 3.88 -1.73 -11.13
C ARG A 51 2.36 -1.61 -10.93
N PRO A 52 1.78 -0.40 -11.01
CA PRO A 52 0.38 -0.17 -10.67
C PRO A 52 -0.60 -1.07 -11.41
N ASP A 53 -0.38 -1.31 -12.70
CA ASP A 53 -1.28 -2.14 -13.51
C ASP A 53 -1.34 -3.61 -13.09
N LEU A 54 -0.25 -4.13 -12.49
CA LEU A 54 -0.11 -5.53 -12.14
C LEU A 54 -0.34 -5.77 -10.65
N ASP A 55 0.19 -4.88 -9.82
CA ASP A 55 0.28 -5.05 -8.37
C ASP A 55 -0.95 -4.52 -7.62
N ARG A 56 -1.66 -3.52 -8.17
CA ARG A 56 -2.85 -2.95 -7.52
C ARG A 56 -3.92 -3.99 -7.13
N PRO A 57 -4.37 -4.91 -8.00
CA PRO A 57 -5.41 -5.88 -7.62
C PRO A 57 -4.94 -6.84 -6.52
N LEU A 58 -3.66 -7.23 -6.54
CA LEU A 58 -3.07 -8.07 -5.50
C LEU A 58 -3.02 -7.31 -4.16
N LEU A 59 -2.51 -6.07 -4.18
CA LEU A 59 -2.44 -5.22 -2.99
C LEU A 59 -3.80 -4.92 -2.38
N ALA A 60 -4.80 -4.62 -3.21
CA ALA A 60 -6.16 -4.41 -2.74
C ALA A 60 -6.73 -5.66 -2.05
N SER A 61 -6.40 -6.85 -2.56
CA SER A 61 -6.86 -8.12 -1.99
C SER A 61 -6.20 -8.39 -0.63
N ILE A 62 -4.87 -8.23 -0.54
CA ILE A 62 -4.11 -8.35 0.71
C ILE A 62 -4.58 -7.31 1.72
N ALA A 63 -4.75 -6.07 1.28
CA ALA A 63 -5.19 -4.98 2.15
C ALA A 63 -6.58 -5.23 2.71
N ARG A 64 -7.50 -5.78 1.90
CA ARG A 64 -8.84 -6.14 2.34
C ARG A 64 -8.84 -7.29 3.35
N GLU A 65 -7.99 -8.28 3.15
CA GLU A 65 -7.89 -9.44 4.04
C GLU A 65 -7.27 -9.08 5.41
N HIS A 66 -6.23 -8.25 5.41
CA HIS A 66 -5.45 -7.93 6.61
C HIS A 66 -5.85 -6.62 7.31
N TYR A 67 -6.30 -5.62 6.54
CA TYR A 67 -6.60 -4.27 7.01
C TYR A 67 -8.03 -3.82 6.69
N GLY A 68 -8.86 -4.71 6.15
CA GLY A 68 -10.28 -4.47 5.95
C GLY A 68 -11.04 -4.38 7.27
N GLN A 69 -12.13 -3.63 7.27
CA GLN A 69 -13.11 -3.64 8.36
C GLN A 69 -13.64 -5.08 8.46
N ARG A 70 -13.34 -5.74 9.58
CA ARG A 70 -14.10 -6.93 9.97
C ARG A 70 -15.44 -6.39 10.45
N ASP A 71 -16.48 -6.50 9.63
CA ASP A 71 -17.86 -6.32 10.09
C ASP A 71 -17.99 -7.11 11.39
N SER A 72 -18.18 -6.40 12.49
CA SER A 72 -18.28 -6.93 13.84
C SER A 72 -19.70 -6.75 14.35
#